data_AF-C1LRZ7-F1
#
_entry.id   AF-C1LRZ7-F1
#
_cell.length_a   1.000
_cell.length_b   1.000
_cell.length_c   1.000
_cell.angle_alpha   90.00
_cell.angle_beta   90.00
_cell.angle_gamma   90.00
#
_symmetry.space_group_name_H-M   'P 1'
#
loop_
_entity.id
_entity.type
_entity.pdbx_description
1 polymer ?
#
loop_
_entity_poly.entity_id
_entity_poly.type
_entity_poly.pdbx_seq_one_letter_code
_entity_poly.pdbx_strand_id
1 'polypeptide(L)' 'MLKSFYYNVLRFPSRFLGAAVVSAFAFEFLVFNGLDKIYYNVNKGVCYDTNVNFNVTVAV' A
#
# COMPACT_ATOMS: atom_id res chain seq x y z
N MET A 1 1.66 -20.43 -18.45
CA MET A 1 1.34 -19.10 -17.85
C MET A 1 2.12 -17.95 -18.49
N LEU A 2 3.45 -17.96 -18.51
CA LEU A 2 4.27 -16.83 -19.01
C LEU A 2 3.95 -16.41 -20.47
N LYS A 3 3.73 -17.38 -21.36
CA LYS A 3 3.42 -17.12 -22.78
C LYS A 3 2.14 -16.31 -22.96
N SER A 4 1.10 -16.64 -22.18
CA SER A 4 -0.19 -15.93 -22.21
C SER A 4 -0.07 -14.52 -21.66
N PHE A 5 0.68 -14.33 -20.57
CA PHE A 5 0.97 -13.00 -20.04
C PHE A 5 1.73 -12.13 -21.05
N TYR A 6 2.71 -12.72 -21.75
CA TYR A 6 3.44 -12.00 -22.79
C TYR A 6 2.52 -11.55 -23.93
N TYR A 7 1.70 -12.44 -24.48
CA TYR A 7 0.81 -12.09 -25.59
C TYR A 7 -0.29 -11.08 -25.22
N ASN A 8 -0.75 -11.09 -23.97
CA ASN A 8 -1.85 -10.23 -23.53
C ASN A 8 -1.39 -8.88 -22.99
N VAL A 9 -0.25 -8.83 -22.30
CA VAL A 9 0.22 -7.65 -21.55
C VAL A 9 1.52 -7.09 -22.12
N LEU A 10 2.55 -7.92 -22.34
CA LEU A 10 3.90 -7.44 -22.73
C LEU A 10 4.06 -7.18 -24.24
N ARG A 11 3.23 -7.81 -25.09
CA ARG A 11 3.34 -7.74 -26.55
C ARG A 11 3.04 -6.36 -27.11
N PHE A 12 2.15 -5.60 -26.46
CA PHE A 12 1.73 -4.29 -26.93
C PHE A 12 2.20 -3.22 -25.93
N PRO A 13 3.08 -2.28 -26.34
CA PRO A 13 3.64 -1.27 -25.44
C PRO A 13 2.59 -0.44 -24.69
N SER A 14 1.45 -0.15 -25.33
CA SER A 14 0.34 0.58 -24.70
C SER A 14 -0.32 -0.21 -23.56
N ARG A 15 -0.51 -1.52 -23.74
CA ARG A 15 -1.07 -2.40 -22.70
C ARG A 15 -0.08 -2.65 -21.57
N PHE A 16 1.20 -2.75 -21.92
CA PHE A 16 2.28 -2.87 -20.94
C PHE A 16 2.34 -1.63 -20.04
N LEU A 17 2.31 -0.43 -20.61
CA LEU A 17 2.36 0.82 -19.84
C LEU A 17 1.14 0.94 -18.91
N GLY A 18 -0.06 0.64 -19.40
CA GLY A 18 -1.26 0.61 -18.56
C GLY A 18 -1.17 -0.40 -17.41
N ALA A 19 -0.71 -1.62 -17.70
CA ALA A 19 -0.53 -2.65 -16.68
C ALA A 19 0.56 -2.27 -15.66
N ALA A 20 1.66 -1.66 -16.10
CA ALA A 20 2.73 -1.18 -15.22
C ALA A 20 2.21 -0.11 -14.26
N VAL A 21 1.50 0.90 -14.77
CA VAL A 21 0.90 1.97 -13.94
C VAL A 21 -0.08 1.40 -12.92
N VAL A 22 -1.02 0.55 -13.35
CA VAL A 22 -2.00 -0.07 -12.44
C VAL A 22 -1.30 -0.94 -11.39
N SER A 23 -0.28 -1.71 -11.78
CA SER A 23 0.49 -2.54 -10.85
C SER A 23 1.30 -1.72 -9.86
N ALA A 24 1.82 -0.55 -10.26
CA ALA A 24 2.54 0.35 -9.38
C ALA A 24 1.64 0.90 -8.27
N PHE A 25 0.44 1.39 -8.63
CA PHE A 25 -0.54 1.85 -7.63
C PHE A 25 -1.01 0.73 -6.69
N ALA A 26 -1.28 -0.45 -7.23
CA ALA A 26 -1.68 -1.60 -6.41
C ALA A 26 -0.55 -2.06 -5.47
N PHE A 27 0.69 -2.06 -5.96
CA PHE A 27 1.86 -2.39 -5.17
C PHE A 27 2.10 -1.36 -4.06
N GLU A 28 1.99 -0.08 -4.37
CA GLU A 28 2.13 1.01 -3.40
C GLU A 28 1.15 0.83 -2.22
N PHE A 29 -0.13 0.62 -2.51
CA PHE A 29 -1.15 0.40 -1.49
C PHE A 29 -0.89 -0.86 -0.65
N LEU A 30 -0.52 -1.98 -1.29
CA LEU A 30 -0.27 -3.23 -0.57
C LEU A 30 0.99 -3.17 0.29
N VAL A 31 2.06 -2.55 -0.22
CA VAL A 31 3.34 -2.48 0.46
C VAL A 31 3.28 -1.51 1.63
N PHE A 32 2.70 -0.32 1.47
CA PHE A 32 2.58 0.61 2.60
C PHE A 32 1.72 0.03 3.72
N ASN A 33 0.53 -0.50 3.41
CA ASN A 33 -0.32 -1.12 4.42
C ASN A 33 0.32 -2.37 5.06
N GLY A 34 1.05 -3.16 4.27
CA GLY A 34 1.75 -4.34 4.75
C GLY A 34 2.92 -3.99 5.67
N LEU A 35 3.76 -3.04 5.25
CA LEU A 35 4.91 -2.57 6.01
C LEU A 35 4.46 -1.88 7.29
N ASP A 36 3.43 -1.05 7.25
CA ASP A 36 2.88 -0.42 8.46
C ASP A 36 2.40 -1.48 9.44
N LYS A 37 1.65 -2.49 8.97
CA LYS A 37 1.18 -3.58 9.84
C LYS A 37 2.32 -4.38 10.46
N ILE A 38 3.39 -4.64 9.70
CA ILE A 38 4.59 -5.31 10.22
C ILE A 38 5.29 -4.42 11.24
N TYR A 39 5.47 -3.14 10.92
CA TYR A 39 6.10 -2.14 11.78
C TYR A 39 5.36 -1.99 13.12
N TYR A 40 4.02 -1.88 13.09
CA TYR A 40 3.19 -1.82 14.29
C TYR A 40 3.25 -3.11 15.12
N ASN A 41 3.35 -4.27 14.47
CA ASN A 41 3.48 -5.54 15.19
C ASN A 41 4.86 -5.70 15.84
N VAL A 42 5.93 -5.26 15.19
CA VAL A 42 7.30 -5.31 15.74
C VAL A 42 7.45 -4.30 16.89
N ASN A 43 6.91 -3.09 16.73
CA ASN A 43 7.00 -2.01 17.72
C ASN A 43 5.78 -1.94 18.65
N LYS A 44 5.08 -3.07 18.81
CA LYS A 44 3.86 -3.17 19.60
C LYS A 44 4.14 -2.76 21.06
N GLY A 45 3.57 -1.64 21.49
CA GLY A 45 3.76 -1.07 22.84
C GLY A 45 4.76 0.09 22.93
N VAL A 46 5.46 0.43 21.84
CA VAL A 46 6.36 1.59 21.75
C VAL A 46 5.78 2.70 20.87
N CYS A 47 4.99 2.32 19.85
CA CYS A 47 4.27 3.28 19.03
C CYS A 47 3.22 4.02 19.87
N TYR A 48 3.24 5.35 19.82
CA TYR A 48 2.14 6.18 20.31
C TYR A 48 0.86 5.75 19.60
N ASP A 49 -0.05 5.11 20.32
CA ASP A 49 -1.37 4.78 19.80
C ASP A 49 -2.15 6.09 19.62
N THR A 50 -2.50 6.43 18.38
CA THR A 50 -3.34 7.61 18.09
C THR A 50 -4.77 7.46 18.64
N ASN A 51 -5.11 6.35 19.31
CA ASN A 51 -6.32 6.21 20.13
C ASN A 51 -6.22 6.86 21.52
N VAL A 52 -5.21 7.69 21.80
CA VAL A 52 -5.33 8.64 22.91
C VAL A 52 -6.39 9.66 22.53
N ASN A 53 -7.60 9.47 23.06
CA ASN A 53 -8.64 10.49 23.13
C ASN A 53 -8.02 11.77 23.71
N PHE A 54 -7.56 12.67 22.85
CA PHE A 54 -7.36 14.05 23.22
C PHE A 54 -8.75 14.60 23.52
N ASN A 55 -9.18 14.47 24.77
CA ASN A 55 -10.28 15.24 25.33
C ASN A 55 -9.81 16.70 25.30
N VAL A 56 -9.92 17.33 24.13
CA VAL A 56 -9.72 18.76 23.95
C VAL A 56 -10.90 19.40 24.67
N THR A 57 -10.75 19.55 25.98
CA THR A 57 -11.56 20.49 26.75
C THR A 57 -11.15 21.87 26.26
N VAL A 58 -11.86 22.36 25.24
CA VAL A 58 -11.79 23.76 24.83
C VAL A 58 -12.32 24.56 26.03
N ALA A 59 -11.41 25.04 26.86
CA ALA A 59 -11.70 26.12 27.80
C ALA A 59 -11.63 27.43 27.01
N VAL A 60 -12.74 27.77 26.34
CA VAL A 60 -13.11 29.14 25.96
C VAL A 60 -14.61 29.28 26.21
#